data_AF-A0A661E1Y6-F1
#
_entry.id   AF-A0A661E1Y6-F1
#
_cell.length_a   1.000
_cell.length_b   1.000
_cell.length_c   1.000
_cell.angle_alpha   90.00
_cell.angle_beta   90.00
_cell.angle_gamma   90.00
#
_symmetry.space_group_name_H-M   'P 1'
#
loop_
_entity.id
_entity.type
_entity.pdbx_description
1 polymer ?
#
loop_
_entity_poly.entity_id
_entity_poly.type
_entity_poly.pdbx_seq_one_letter_code
_entity_poly.pdbx_strand_id
1 'polypeptide(L)'
;MTSTKIIKFSPSPEGFGQTHDELSSGDFASDLPIQNTHSYFEDPEAGLYIGVWDTTKMSEIAGPYGCDEFMLILEGEALIRNCKTEQVESVKPGE
;
A
#
# COMPACT_ATOMS: atom_id res chain seq x y z
N MET A 1 6.48 -27.83 13.68
CA MET A 1 5.14 -27.24 13.95
C MET A 1 5.28 -25.74 13.85
N THR A 2 4.72 -25.13 12.83
CA THR A 2 4.64 -23.66 12.72
C THR A 2 3.60 -23.18 13.73
N SER A 3 4.03 -22.35 14.69
CA SER A 3 3.13 -21.72 15.65
C SER A 3 2.38 -20.60 14.91
N THR A 4 1.08 -20.76 14.71
CA THR A 4 0.23 -19.69 14.18
C THR A 4 0.14 -18.58 15.21
N LYS A 5 0.69 -17.42 14.88
CA LYS A 5 0.55 -16.19 15.68
C LYS A 5 -0.53 -15.31 15.06
N ILE A 6 -1.46 -14.84 15.89
CA ILE A 6 -2.39 -13.78 15.51
C ILE A 6 -1.66 -12.46 15.68
N ILE A 7 -1.60 -11.65 14.62
CA ILE A 7 -1.00 -10.32 14.65
C ILE A 7 -2.13 -9.30 14.55
N LYS A 8 -2.22 -8.41 15.54
CA LYS A 8 -3.20 -7.31 15.54
C LYS A 8 -2.56 -6.07 14.92
N PHE A 9 -3.20 -5.50 13.91
CA PHE A 9 -2.70 -4.27 13.29
C PHE A 9 -3.20 -3.06 14.06
N SER A 10 -2.35 -2.06 14.17
CA SER A 10 -2.69 -0.69 14.56
C SER A 10 -2.75 0.19 13.30
N PRO A 11 -3.76 1.07 13.15
CA PRO A 11 -3.78 2.07 12.08
C PRO A 11 -2.68 3.12 12.26
N SER A 12 -2.14 3.25 13.48
CA SER A 12 -0.99 4.12 13.81
C SER A 12 0.01 3.31 14.65
N PRO A 13 0.87 2.49 14.02
CA PRO A 13 1.96 1.83 14.71
C PRO A 13 2.91 2.85 15.36
N GLU A 14 3.59 2.46 16.43
CA GLU A 14 4.62 3.30 17.03
C GLU A 14 5.74 3.56 16.01
N GLY A 15 6.13 4.82 15.85
CA GLY A 15 7.16 5.24 14.88
C GLY A 15 6.66 5.39 13.44
N PHE A 16 5.39 5.09 13.14
CA PHE A 16 4.84 5.26 11.80
C PHE A 16 4.88 6.73 11.36
N GLY A 17 5.34 6.99 10.13
CA GLY A 17 5.52 8.34 9.61
C GLY A 17 6.83 9.04 9.98
N GLN A 18 7.71 8.44 10.80
CA GLN A 18 8.97 9.05 11.22
C GLN A 18 10.12 8.83 10.22
N THR A 19 10.03 7.75 9.42
CA THR A 19 10.97 7.42 8.36
C THR A 19 10.18 7.26 7.07
N HIS A 20 10.55 8.03 6.05
CA HIS A 20 9.92 7.98 4.74
C HIS A 20 10.57 6.93 3.87
N ASP A 21 9.77 6.33 2.99
CA ASP A 21 10.26 5.37 2.01
C ASP A 21 11.14 6.06 0.95
N GLU A 22 12.14 5.35 0.45
CA GLU A 22 12.97 5.83 -0.66
C GLU A 22 12.24 5.56 -1.97
N LEU A 23 11.86 6.63 -2.67
CA LEU A 23 11.04 6.56 -3.88
C LEU A 23 11.81 7.00 -5.14
N SER A 24 11.49 6.38 -6.27
CA SER A 24 11.95 6.78 -7.60
C SER A 24 10.85 7.58 -8.31
N SER A 25 11.19 8.72 -8.91
CA SER A 25 10.21 9.53 -9.64
C SER A 25 9.68 8.84 -10.91
N GLY A 26 10.34 7.78 -11.38
CA GLY A 26 9.95 7.06 -12.58
C GLY A 26 8.64 6.29 -12.46
N ASP A 27 8.14 6.08 -11.23
CA ASP A 27 6.93 5.29 -10.97
C ASP A 27 5.67 6.15 -10.84
N PHE A 28 5.84 7.49 -10.83
CA PHE A 28 4.75 8.44 -10.56
C PHE A 28 4.46 9.34 -11.77
N ALA A 29 3.17 9.51 -12.06
CA ALA A 29 2.65 10.52 -12.99
C ALA A 29 2.39 11.87 -12.28
N SER A 30 2.45 11.90 -10.95
CA SER A 30 2.40 13.09 -10.11
C SER A 30 3.80 13.56 -9.68
N ASP A 31 3.86 14.64 -8.90
CA ASP A 31 5.05 14.93 -8.08
C ASP A 31 5.36 13.75 -7.15
N LEU A 32 6.62 13.64 -6.73
CA LEU A 32 7.08 12.55 -5.85
C LEU A 32 6.34 12.62 -4.50
N PRO A 33 5.57 11.59 -4.12
CA PRO A 33 4.86 11.61 -2.86
C PRO A 33 5.80 11.34 -1.68
N ILE A 34 5.32 11.59 -0.47
CA ILE A 34 5.90 11.04 0.75
C ILE A 34 5.08 9.81 1.11
N GLN A 35 5.74 8.66 1.23
CA GLN A 35 5.15 7.39 1.64
C GLN A 35 5.80 6.91 2.93
N ASN A 36 5.03 6.19 3.74
CA ASN A 36 5.55 5.51 4.92
C ASN A 36 5.01 4.09 5.00
N THR A 37 5.92 3.16 5.30
CA THR A 37 5.61 1.73 5.39
C THR A 37 5.89 1.21 6.79
N HIS A 38 4.97 0.40 7.33
CA HIS A 38 5.23 -0.40 8.54
C HIS A 38 4.85 -1.86 8.32
N SER A 39 5.87 -2.71 8.35
CA SER A 39 5.74 -4.16 8.23
C SER A 39 5.36 -4.82 9.54
N TYR A 40 4.27 -5.58 9.55
CA TYR A 40 3.93 -6.47 10.65
C TYR A 40 4.43 -7.90 10.42
N PHE A 41 4.55 -8.30 9.15
CA PHE A 41 4.99 -9.63 8.75
C PHE A 41 5.59 -9.61 7.35
N GLU A 42 6.73 -10.28 7.20
CA GLU A 42 7.41 -10.54 5.94
C GLU A 42 7.80 -12.01 5.86
N ASP A 43 7.54 -12.62 4.70
CA ASP A 43 8.06 -13.92 4.32
C ASP A 43 8.60 -13.82 2.89
N PRO A 44 9.90 -13.54 2.72
CA PRO A 44 10.52 -13.40 1.40
C PRO A 44 10.51 -14.69 0.57
N GLU A 45 10.52 -15.86 1.21
CA GLU A 45 10.47 -17.14 0.48
C GLU A 45 9.07 -17.38 -0.10
N ALA A 46 8.03 -16.95 0.62
CA ALA A 46 6.66 -16.97 0.14
C ALA A 46 6.29 -15.74 -0.73
N GLY A 47 7.13 -14.71 -0.76
CA GLY A 47 6.83 -13.44 -1.44
C GLY A 47 5.72 -12.63 -0.76
N LEU A 48 5.57 -12.77 0.57
CA LEU A 48 4.50 -12.11 1.32
C LEU A 48 5.02 -10.92 2.12
N TYR A 49 4.27 -9.83 2.03
CA TYR A 49 4.41 -8.64 2.85
C TYR A 49 3.03 -8.28 3.41
N ILE A 50 2.95 -7.99 4.71
CA ILE A 50 1.70 -7.55 5.35
C ILE A 50 2.00 -6.42 6.32
N GLY A 51 1.36 -5.28 6.11
CA GLY A 51 1.66 -4.06 6.85
C GLY A 51 0.55 -3.02 6.82
N VAL A 52 0.89 -1.84 7.30
CA VAL A 52 0.15 -0.60 7.03
C VAL A 52 1.02 0.34 6.23
N TRP A 53 0.39 1.13 5.39
CA TRP A 53 1.04 2.06 4.47
C TRP A 53 0.21 3.32 4.35
N ASP A 54 0.87 4.46 4.22
CA ASP A 54 0.24 5.73 3.90
C ASP A 54 1.01 6.49 2.83
N THR A 55 0.35 7.49 2.25
CA THR A 55 0.95 8.36 1.26
C THR A 55 0.31 9.74 1.29
N THR A 56 1.08 10.74 0.92
CA THR A 56 0.51 12.00 0.42
C THR A 56 -0.16 11.79 -0.95
N LYS A 57 -0.88 12.80 -1.46
CA LYS A 57 -1.53 12.70 -2.77
C LYS A 57 -0.55 12.21 -3.85
N MET A 58 -0.91 11.12 -4.52
CA MET A 58 -0.10 10.53 -5.59
C MET A 58 -0.95 10.07 -6.77
N SER A 59 -0.30 9.92 -7.93
CA SER A 59 -0.79 9.14 -9.06
C SER A 59 0.37 8.34 -9.62
N GLU A 60 0.21 7.02 -9.68
CA GLU A 60 1.21 6.15 -10.29
C GLU A 60 1.11 6.16 -11.82
N ILE A 61 2.19 5.76 -12.49
CA ILE A 61 2.16 5.46 -13.91
C ILE A 61 1.40 4.15 -14.12
N ALA A 62 0.38 4.18 -14.98
CA ALA A 62 -0.37 2.99 -15.33
C ALA A 62 0.52 1.92 -15.97
N GLY A 63 0.50 0.70 -15.42
CA GLY A 63 1.28 -0.43 -15.93
C GLY A 63 0.85 -1.75 -15.31
N PRO A 64 1.48 -2.87 -15.73
CA PRO A 64 1.29 -4.16 -15.06
C PRO A 64 1.70 -4.06 -13.59
N TYR A 65 0.82 -4.48 -12.68
CA TYR A 65 1.13 -4.52 -11.26
C TYR A 65 1.95 -5.78 -10.94
N GLY A 66 3.06 -5.60 -10.21
CA GLY A 66 4.07 -6.63 -10.02
C GLY A 66 3.70 -7.74 -9.03
N CYS A 67 2.60 -7.57 -8.29
CA CYS A 67 2.11 -8.50 -7.28
C CYS A 67 0.58 -8.52 -7.25
N ASP A 68 0.02 -9.52 -6.55
CA ASP A 68 -1.36 -9.46 -6.11
C ASP A 68 -1.40 -8.73 -4.77
N GLU A 69 -2.13 -7.63 -4.70
CA GLU A 69 -2.26 -6.83 -3.48
C GLU A 69 -3.71 -6.76 -3.02
N PHE A 70 -3.91 -6.95 -1.73
CA PHE A 70 -5.17 -6.69 -1.05
C PHE A 70 -5.01 -5.44 -0.18
N MET A 71 -5.83 -4.44 -0.44
CA MET A 71 -5.87 -3.21 0.34
C MET A 71 -7.20 -3.07 1.07
N LEU A 72 -7.14 -2.63 2.32
CA LEU A 72 -8.27 -2.11 3.07
C LEU A 72 -7.98 -0.64 3.40
N ILE A 73 -8.75 0.27 2.82
CA ILE A 73 -8.57 1.70 3.07
C ILE A 73 -9.03 2.02 4.49
N LEU A 74 -8.17 2.66 5.29
CA LEU A 74 -8.46 3.05 6.66
C LEU A 74 -8.88 4.53 6.74
N GLU A 75 -8.23 5.38 5.95
CA GLU A 75 -8.50 6.82 5.85
C GLU A 75 -8.24 7.29 4.41
N GLY A 76 -8.90 8.38 3.99
CA GLY A 76 -8.76 8.92 2.64
C GLY A 76 -9.62 8.23 1.59
N GLU A 77 -9.11 8.14 0.36
CA GLU A 77 -9.78 7.52 -0.80
C GLU A 77 -8.73 7.12 -1.84
N ALA A 78 -8.94 5.98 -2.49
CA ALA A 78 -8.16 5.54 -3.64
C ALA A 78 -9.04 5.45 -4.89
N LEU A 79 -8.53 5.92 -6.03
CA LEU A 79 -9.17 5.75 -7.33
C LEU A 79 -8.38 4.72 -8.13
N ILE A 80 -8.97 3.55 -8.38
CA ILE A 80 -8.33 2.46 -9.11
C ILE A 80 -8.93 2.39 -10.52
N ARG A 81 -8.08 2.58 -11.54
CA ARG A 81 -8.48 2.47 -12.95
C ARG A 81 -8.06 1.12 -13.51
N ASN A 82 -9.02 0.39 -14.05
CA ASN A 82 -8.73 -0.80 -14.86
C ASN A 82 -8.27 -0.39 -16.26
N CYS A 83 -6.99 -0.64 -16.59
CA CYS A 83 -6.39 -0.26 -17.87
C CYS A 83 -6.95 -1.02 -19.09
N LYS A 84 -7.77 -2.07 -18.90
CA LYS A 84 -8.42 -2.80 -20.00
C LYS A 84 -9.83 -2.29 -20.29
N THR A 85 -10.57 -1.93 -19.24
CA THR A 85 -11.99 -1.52 -19.36
C THR A 85 -12.19 -0.01 -19.24
N GLU A 86 -11.16 0.72 -18.83
CA GLU A 86 -11.20 2.15 -18.44
C GLU A 86 -12.16 2.47 -17.29
N GLN A 87 -12.72 1.45 -16.64
CA GLN A 87 -13.54 1.64 -15.46
C GLN A 87 -12.69 2.16 -14.32
N VAL A 88 -13.24 3.13 -13.59
CA VAL A 88 -12.63 3.68 -12.37
C VAL A 88 -13.51 3.29 -11.18
N GLU A 89 -12.89 2.73 -10.18
CA GLU A 89 -13.51 2.40 -8.90
C GLU A 89 -12.97 3.36 -7.83
N SER A 90 -13.88 3.87 -7.00
CA SER A 90 -13.56 4.70 -5.83
C SER A 90 -13.62 3.78 -4.62
N VAL A 91 -12.50 3.62 -3.91
CA VAL A 91 -12.41 2.81 -2.69
C VAL A 91 -12.25 3.74 -1.49
N LYS A 92 -13.17 3.65 -0.55
CA LYS A 92 -13.26 4.48 0.65
C LYS A 92 -13.05 3.65 1.92
N PRO A 93 -12.94 4.30 3.10
CA PRO A 93 -12.69 3.58 4.32
C PRO A 93 -13.76 2.52 4.63
N GLY A 94 -13.32 1.28 4.85
CA GLY A 94 -14.19 0.16 5.21
C GLY A 94 -14.89 -0.56 4.05
N GLU A 95 -14.52 -0.27 2.80
CA GLU A 95 -14.98 -1.00 1.59
C GLU A 95 -14.09 -2.21 1.25
#